data_AF-A0A357EF61-F1
#
_entry.id   AF-A0A357EF61-F1
#
_cell.length_a   1.000
_cell.length_b   1.000
_cell.length_c   1.000
_cell.angle_alpha   90.00
_cell.angle_beta   90.00
_cell.angle_gamma   90.00
#
_symmetry.space_group_name_H-M   'P 1'
#
loop_
_entity.id
_entity.type
_entity.pdbx_description
1 polymer ?
#
loop_
_entity_poly.entity_id
_entity_poly.type
_entity_poly.pdbx_seq_one_letter_code
_entity_poly.pdbx_strand_id
1 'polypeptide(L)'
;AIEAGDFTLVTPTVDAYDPKSAGLDATVTIKGSGFGTFLKTAEHADLGLNQKAYKRRSDIEINEPEAGTTVLSNVSRTEVLFNGAAALVQSWTDQEIVVKVPHRNLYGIGKKGDFFDNLATGPLVVRRGSWDLLPDGTCCSPKKWMTVEAGQFTIEAKGLPDDGYWTNNRPDASTTQ
;
A
#
# COMPACT_ATOMS: atom_id res chain seq x y z
N ALA A 1 23.16 24.16 -27.49
CA ALA A 1 22.26 23.22 -26.78
C ALA A 1 20.84 23.56 -27.18
N ILE A 2 20.02 22.58 -27.54
CA ILE A 2 18.59 22.79 -27.78
C ILE A 2 17.90 22.60 -26.43
N GLU A 3 17.18 23.61 -25.97
CA GLU A 3 16.35 23.54 -24.77
C GLU A 3 15.29 22.45 -24.96
N ALA A 4 15.27 21.44 -24.08
CA ALA A 4 14.33 20.33 -24.13
C ALA A 4 12.91 20.69 -23.62
N GLY A 5 12.71 21.96 -23.24
CA GLY A 5 11.48 22.47 -22.63
C GLY A 5 11.45 22.36 -21.11
N ASP A 6 10.38 22.89 -20.53
CA ASP A 6 10.16 22.90 -19.09
C ASP A 6 9.54 21.58 -18.60
N PHE A 7 10.13 21.01 -17.56
CA PHE A 7 9.56 19.88 -16.83
C PHE A 7 8.82 20.39 -15.58
N THR A 8 7.58 19.93 -15.38
CA THR A 8 6.83 20.19 -14.14
C THR A 8 6.55 18.88 -13.41
N LEU A 9 6.96 18.84 -12.13
CA LEU A 9 6.65 17.72 -11.26
C LEU A 9 5.20 17.83 -10.79
N VAL A 10 4.36 16.88 -11.18
CA VAL A 10 2.99 16.79 -10.69
C VAL A 10 2.99 16.19 -9.29
N THR A 11 2.68 17.01 -8.29
CA THR A 11 2.46 16.57 -6.91
C THR A 11 1.01 16.15 -6.72
N PRO A 12 0.74 14.92 -6.25
CA PRO A 12 -0.62 14.46 -6.04
C PRO A 12 -1.31 15.28 -4.95
N THR A 13 -2.61 15.47 -5.12
CA THR A 13 -3.48 16.09 -4.11
C THR A 13 -4.56 15.09 -3.74
N VAL A 14 -4.91 15.03 -2.45
CA VAL A 14 -6.08 14.29 -1.97
C VAL A 14 -7.13 15.30 -1.57
N ASP A 15 -8.29 15.24 -2.20
CA ASP A 15 -9.39 16.17 -1.96
C ASP A 15 -10.36 15.58 -0.92
N ALA A 16 -10.64 14.28 -1.03
CA ALA A 16 -11.54 13.58 -0.12
C ALA A 16 -11.24 12.08 -0.07
N TYR A 17 -11.68 11.43 1.00
CA TYR A 17 -11.74 9.98 1.09
C TYR A 17 -12.91 9.55 1.96
N ASP A 18 -13.48 8.40 1.65
CA ASP A 18 -14.64 7.86 2.36
C ASP A 18 -14.62 6.32 2.33
N PRO A 19 -15.02 5.63 3.42
CA PRO A 19 -15.35 6.18 4.74
C PRO A 19 -14.13 6.70 5.51
N LYS A 20 -14.35 7.36 6.67
CA LYS A 20 -13.27 7.75 7.61
C LYS A 20 -12.90 6.66 8.61
N SER A 21 -13.79 5.68 8.77
CA SER A 21 -13.57 4.47 9.54
C SER A 21 -14.24 3.29 8.86
N ALA A 22 -13.60 2.12 8.93
CA ALA A 22 -14.22 0.89 8.45
C ALA A 22 -13.52 -0.34 9.01
N GLY A 23 -14.21 -1.47 8.98
CA GLY A 23 -13.65 -2.78 9.34
C GLY A 23 -12.61 -3.29 8.34
N LEU A 24 -12.01 -4.42 8.69
CA LEU A 24 -11.11 -5.18 7.84
C LEU A 24 -11.76 -5.51 6.48
N ASP A 25 -10.97 -5.49 5.40
CA ASP A 25 -11.40 -5.78 4.02
C ASP A 25 -12.42 -4.80 3.40
N ALA A 26 -12.91 -3.82 4.18
CA ALA A 26 -13.84 -2.82 3.69
C ALA A 26 -13.18 -1.94 2.61
N THR A 27 -13.99 -1.48 1.66
CA THR A 27 -13.53 -0.61 0.58
C THR A 27 -13.47 0.84 1.04
N VAL A 28 -12.38 1.52 0.70
CA VAL A 28 -12.18 2.96 0.87
C VAL A 28 -11.89 3.57 -0.49
N THR A 29 -12.60 4.65 -0.82
CA THR A 29 -12.40 5.45 -2.03
C THR A 29 -11.70 6.74 -1.67
N ILE A 30 -10.63 7.06 -2.40
CA ILE A 30 -9.84 8.29 -2.27
C ILE A 30 -9.97 9.05 -3.57
N LYS A 31 -10.38 10.32 -3.50
CA LYS A 31 -10.52 11.24 -4.63
C LYS A 31 -9.49 12.36 -4.55
N GLY A 32 -9.01 12.78 -5.71
CA GLY A 32 -7.97 13.81 -5.79
C GLY A 32 -7.52 14.03 -7.22
N SER A 33 -6.27 14.43 -7.38
CA SER A 33 -5.66 14.64 -8.69
C SER A 33 -4.16 14.36 -8.68
N GLY A 34 -3.57 14.11 -9.86
CA GLY A 34 -2.13 13.89 -9.98
C GLY A 34 -1.64 12.56 -9.41
N PHE A 35 -2.55 11.60 -9.18
CA PHE A 35 -2.18 10.25 -8.73
C PHE A 35 -1.40 9.49 -9.79
N GLY A 36 -1.53 9.86 -11.07
CA GLY A 36 -0.90 9.22 -12.19
C GLY A 36 -1.36 7.77 -12.38
N THR A 37 -0.55 6.99 -13.07
CA THR A 37 -0.82 5.56 -13.30
C THR A 37 -0.34 4.72 -12.12
N PHE A 38 -1.12 3.69 -11.78
CA PHE A 38 -0.69 2.70 -10.79
C PHE A 38 0.51 1.91 -11.29
N LEU A 39 1.53 1.86 -10.44
CA LEU A 39 2.77 1.16 -10.73
C LEU A 39 3.10 0.21 -9.59
N LYS A 40 3.07 -1.10 -9.90
CA LYS A 40 3.48 -2.16 -8.99
C LYS A 40 4.33 -3.16 -9.75
N THR A 41 5.60 -2.81 -9.90
CA THR A 41 6.50 -3.47 -10.86
C THR A 41 7.40 -4.54 -10.24
N ALA A 42 7.41 -4.71 -8.90
CA ALA A 42 8.39 -5.59 -8.24
C ALA A 42 7.96 -6.33 -6.98
N GLU A 43 6.71 -6.23 -6.51
CA GLU A 43 6.36 -6.98 -5.30
C GLU A 43 6.12 -8.46 -5.63
N HIS A 44 6.65 -9.39 -4.82
CA HIS A 44 6.15 -10.76 -4.68
C HIS A 44 4.73 -10.74 -4.06
N ALA A 45 3.80 -10.03 -4.69
CA ALA A 45 2.38 -10.19 -4.42
C ALA A 45 1.84 -11.14 -5.47
N ASP A 46 0.99 -12.10 -5.06
CA ASP A 46 0.31 -12.96 -6.01
C ASP A 46 -0.33 -12.12 -7.12
N LEU A 47 -0.04 -12.49 -8.38
CA LEU A 47 -0.41 -11.73 -9.55
C LEU A 47 -1.92 -11.50 -9.62
N GLY A 48 -2.72 -12.43 -9.06
CA GLY A 48 -4.18 -12.31 -8.98
C GLY A 48 -4.70 -11.13 -8.16
N LEU A 49 -3.93 -10.67 -7.17
CA LEU A 49 -4.43 -9.73 -6.15
C LEU A 49 -4.63 -8.30 -6.67
N ASN A 50 -3.92 -7.89 -7.72
CA ASN A 50 -3.96 -6.52 -8.24
C ASN A 50 -4.24 -6.45 -9.76
N GLN A 51 -4.70 -7.54 -10.38
CA GLN A 51 -4.96 -7.62 -11.83
C GLN A 51 -5.98 -6.61 -12.35
N LYS A 52 -6.93 -6.19 -11.50
CA LYS A 52 -7.93 -5.17 -11.84
C LYS A 52 -7.43 -3.73 -11.67
N ALA A 53 -6.31 -3.54 -10.96
CA ALA A 53 -5.77 -2.21 -10.67
C ALA A 53 -4.91 -1.65 -11.80
N TYR A 54 -4.28 -2.50 -12.62
CA TYR A 54 -3.49 -2.08 -13.78
C TYR A 54 -3.31 -3.22 -14.80
N LYS A 55 -3.24 -2.86 -16.08
CA LYS A 55 -2.84 -3.78 -17.15
C LYS A 55 -1.32 -3.84 -17.20
N ARG A 56 -0.72 -4.96 -16.78
CA ARG A 56 0.74 -5.15 -16.92
C ARG A 56 1.09 -5.13 -18.42
N ARG A 57 2.08 -4.30 -18.76
CA ARG A 57 2.74 -4.33 -20.06
C ARG A 57 3.68 -5.54 -20.11
N SER A 58 3.34 -6.52 -20.93
CA SER A 58 4.13 -7.75 -21.10
C SER A 58 5.45 -7.51 -21.84
N ASP A 59 5.61 -6.33 -22.42
CA ASP A 59 6.77 -5.90 -23.21
C ASP A 59 7.85 -5.20 -22.38
N ILE A 60 7.64 -5.04 -21.06
CA ILE A 60 8.62 -4.44 -20.14
C ILE A 60 9.07 -5.54 -19.17
N GLU A 61 10.19 -6.18 -19.48
CA GLU A 61 10.91 -7.02 -18.52
C GLU A 61 11.75 -6.12 -17.62
N ILE A 62 11.58 -6.29 -16.31
CA ILE A 62 12.31 -5.52 -15.29
C ILE A 62 13.35 -6.45 -14.69
N ASN A 63 14.30 -6.84 -15.53
CA ASN A 63 15.47 -7.60 -15.14
C ASN A 63 16.70 -6.86 -15.66
N GLU A 64 17.78 -6.83 -14.87
CA GLU A 64 19.10 -6.51 -15.41
C GLU A 64 19.50 -7.61 -16.40
N PRO A 65 20.09 -7.28 -17.56
CA PRO A 65 20.47 -8.26 -18.58
C PRO A 65 21.50 -9.29 -18.10
N GLU A 66 22.18 -9.07 -16.96
CA GLU A 66 23.23 -9.97 -16.44
C GLU A 66 22.88 -10.70 -15.14
N ALA A 67 21.74 -10.44 -14.50
CA ALA A 67 21.37 -11.07 -13.23
C ALA A 67 20.53 -12.33 -13.45
N GLY A 68 21.18 -13.44 -13.79
CA GLY A 68 20.56 -14.71 -14.21
C GLY A 68 19.57 -15.42 -13.26
N THR A 69 19.18 -14.87 -12.12
CA THR A 69 18.12 -15.46 -11.26
C THR A 69 17.45 -14.48 -10.28
N THR A 70 17.84 -13.21 -10.23
CA THR A 70 17.40 -12.29 -9.18
C THR A 70 16.65 -11.12 -9.77
N VAL A 71 15.32 -11.15 -9.64
CA VAL A 71 14.46 -10.00 -9.94
C VAL A 71 14.88 -8.86 -9.02
N LEU A 72 15.42 -7.78 -9.57
CA LEU A 72 15.71 -6.55 -8.83
C LEU A 72 14.38 -5.89 -8.43
N SER A 73 13.90 -6.28 -7.25
CA SER A 73 12.59 -5.94 -6.71
C SER A 73 12.48 -4.51 -6.17
N ASN A 74 13.31 -3.57 -6.63
CA ASN A 74 13.29 -2.18 -6.17
C ASN A 74 12.89 -1.15 -7.23
N VAL A 75 12.04 -1.55 -8.16
CA VAL A 75 11.47 -0.62 -9.14
C VAL A 75 10.32 0.22 -8.57
N SER A 76 9.97 1.26 -9.32
CA SER A 76 9.03 2.31 -8.98
C SER A 76 7.68 1.74 -8.50
N ARG A 77 7.17 2.25 -7.38
CA ARG A 77 6.04 1.65 -6.68
C ARG A 77 5.07 2.70 -6.21
N THR A 78 3.79 2.40 -6.30
CA THR A 78 2.72 3.25 -5.83
C THR A 78 1.88 2.50 -4.80
N GLU A 79 1.53 3.16 -3.70
CA GLU A 79 0.87 2.52 -2.56
C GLU A 79 -0.07 3.47 -1.82
N VAL A 80 -1.05 2.86 -1.15
CA VAL A 80 -1.83 3.50 -0.09
C VAL A 80 -1.51 2.80 1.22
N LEU A 81 -1.27 3.56 2.29
CA LEU A 81 -0.96 3.06 3.62
C LEU A 81 -2.03 3.49 4.62
N PHE A 82 -2.53 2.54 5.41
CA PHE A 82 -3.34 2.80 6.61
C PHE A 82 -2.44 2.66 7.83
N ASN A 83 -2.10 3.77 8.49
CA ASN A 83 -1.19 3.77 9.64
C ASN A 83 0.11 2.98 9.38
N GLY A 84 0.70 3.20 8.20
CA GLY A 84 1.91 2.51 7.74
C GLY A 84 1.71 1.11 7.16
N ALA A 85 0.50 0.53 7.22
CA ALA A 85 0.20 -0.78 6.62
C ALA A 85 -0.30 -0.64 5.19
N ALA A 86 0.34 -1.35 4.25
CA ALA A 86 -0.03 -1.27 2.84
C ALA A 86 -1.41 -1.86 2.55
N ALA A 87 -2.23 -1.11 1.83
CA ALA A 87 -3.56 -1.50 1.40
C ALA A 87 -3.52 -2.38 0.14
N LEU A 88 -4.59 -3.15 -0.07
CA LEU A 88 -4.84 -3.81 -1.36
C LEU A 88 -5.51 -2.81 -2.31
N VAL A 89 -4.91 -2.56 -3.48
CA VAL A 89 -5.47 -1.67 -4.49
C VAL A 89 -6.43 -2.44 -5.39
N GLN A 90 -7.69 -1.99 -5.45
CA GLN A 90 -8.73 -2.57 -6.32
C GLN A 90 -8.75 -1.89 -7.68
N SER A 91 -8.69 -0.56 -7.71
CA SER A 91 -8.58 0.25 -8.91
C SER A 91 -7.79 1.53 -8.64
N TRP A 92 -7.23 2.10 -9.69
CA TRP A 92 -6.43 3.32 -9.61
C TRP A 92 -6.47 4.09 -10.92
N THR A 93 -6.80 5.37 -10.81
CA THR A 93 -6.79 6.35 -11.89
C THR A 93 -6.09 7.61 -11.41
N ASP A 94 -5.94 8.60 -12.29
CA ASP A 94 -5.33 9.88 -11.89
C ASP A 94 -6.16 10.67 -10.86
N GLN A 95 -7.48 10.40 -10.78
CA GLN A 95 -8.42 11.16 -9.96
C GLN A 95 -9.09 10.34 -8.85
N GLU A 96 -9.03 9.03 -8.93
CA GLU A 96 -9.69 8.12 -7.99
C GLU A 96 -8.86 6.87 -7.73
N ILE A 97 -8.73 6.52 -6.46
CA ILE A 97 -8.07 5.31 -5.96
C ILE A 97 -9.07 4.54 -5.11
N VAL A 98 -9.23 3.25 -5.35
CA VAL A 98 -10.10 2.37 -4.56
C VAL A 98 -9.25 1.27 -3.95
N VAL A 99 -9.29 1.15 -2.62
CA VAL A 99 -8.46 0.22 -1.84
C VAL A 99 -9.29 -0.54 -0.82
N LYS A 100 -8.77 -1.67 -0.34
CA LYS A 100 -9.30 -2.35 0.85
C LYS A 100 -8.47 -2.06 2.09
N VAL A 101 -9.15 -1.93 3.23
CA VAL A 101 -8.54 -1.84 4.56
C VAL A 101 -7.71 -3.11 4.84
N PRO A 102 -6.42 -2.98 5.17
CA PRO A 102 -5.53 -4.12 5.34
C PRO A 102 -5.88 -4.97 6.57
N HIS A 103 -5.67 -6.27 6.47
CA HIS A 103 -5.76 -7.21 7.59
C HIS A 103 -4.50 -7.11 8.46
N ARG A 104 -4.57 -6.30 9.51
CA ARG A 104 -3.52 -6.19 10.52
C ARG A 104 -4.14 -6.30 11.91
N ASN A 105 -3.38 -6.85 12.86
CA ASN A 105 -3.73 -6.79 14.27
C ASN A 105 -3.85 -5.33 14.71
N LEU A 106 -5.01 -4.96 15.27
CA LEU A 106 -5.30 -3.60 15.76
C LEU A 106 -4.53 -3.25 17.05
N TYR A 107 -3.95 -4.26 17.69
CA TYR A 107 -3.16 -4.21 18.90
C TYR A 107 -1.98 -5.17 18.77
N GLY A 108 -0.83 -4.85 19.36
CA GLY A 108 0.28 -5.79 19.43
C GLY A 108 1.67 -5.19 19.56
N ILE A 109 2.66 -6.08 19.64
CA ILE A 109 4.07 -5.76 19.80
C ILE A 109 4.62 -5.32 18.44
N GLY A 110 4.47 -4.04 18.12
CA GLY A 110 4.88 -3.44 16.84
C GLY A 110 6.40 -3.28 16.68
N LYS A 111 7.16 -3.31 17.78
CA LYS A 111 8.62 -3.32 17.84
C LYS A 111 9.07 -4.20 19.00
N LYS A 112 10.23 -4.86 18.89
CA LYS A 112 10.79 -5.66 19.98
C LYS A 112 10.98 -4.77 21.23
N GLY A 113 10.11 -4.92 22.22
CA GLY A 113 10.15 -4.17 23.48
C GLY A 113 9.00 -3.17 23.68
N ASP A 114 8.19 -2.86 22.66
CA ASP A 114 7.15 -1.84 22.74
C ASP A 114 5.76 -2.42 22.45
N PHE A 115 4.82 -2.20 23.38
CA PHE A 115 3.40 -2.50 23.21
C PHE A 115 2.69 -1.28 22.62
N PHE A 116 2.06 -1.44 21.45
CA PHE A 116 1.21 -0.42 20.86
C PHE A 116 -0.25 -0.77 21.15
N ASP A 117 -0.88 0.06 21.99
CA ASP A 117 -2.25 -0.10 22.47
C ASP A 117 -3.29 0.26 21.40
N ASN A 118 -2.93 1.05 20.39
CA ASN A 118 -3.83 1.42 19.30
C ASN A 118 -3.10 1.58 17.96
N LEU A 119 -3.06 0.50 17.17
CA LEU A 119 -2.66 0.56 15.75
C LEU A 119 -3.85 0.81 14.81
N ALA A 120 -5.07 0.89 15.37
CA ALA A 120 -6.29 1.04 14.62
C ALA A 120 -6.42 2.44 14.00
N THR A 121 -5.93 3.47 14.68
CA THR A 121 -6.03 4.86 14.20
C THR A 121 -4.67 5.40 13.77
N GLY A 122 -4.64 6.04 12.60
CA GLY A 122 -3.43 6.71 12.12
C GLY A 122 -3.61 7.35 10.75
N PRO A 123 -2.53 7.83 10.13
CA PRO A 123 -2.61 8.52 8.85
C PRO A 123 -2.93 7.56 7.71
N LEU A 124 -3.85 7.98 6.85
CA LEU A 124 -4.06 7.44 5.50
C LEU A 124 -3.12 8.17 4.55
N VAL A 125 -2.23 7.44 3.90
CA VAL A 125 -1.14 8.03 3.10
C VAL A 125 -1.14 7.45 1.70
N VAL A 126 -1.06 8.31 0.70
CA VAL A 126 -0.81 7.93 -0.70
C VAL A 126 0.66 8.22 -1.01
N ARG A 127 1.40 7.23 -1.53
CA ARG A 127 2.81 7.41 -1.88
C ARG A 127 3.17 6.90 -3.27
N ARG A 128 4.06 7.62 -3.93
CA ARG A 128 4.65 7.27 -5.23
C ARG A 128 6.16 7.25 -5.10
N GLY A 129 6.76 6.11 -5.40
CA GLY A 129 8.18 5.88 -5.34
C GLY A 129 8.75 5.72 -6.74
N SER A 130 9.84 6.42 -7.02
CA SER A 130 10.66 6.20 -8.21
C SER A 130 12.12 6.08 -7.83
N TRP A 131 12.91 5.51 -8.73
CA TRP A 131 14.35 5.46 -8.67
C TRP A 131 14.93 6.30 -9.81
N ASP A 132 16.15 6.80 -9.63
CA ASP A 132 16.90 7.51 -10.67
C ASP A 132 17.93 6.54 -11.27
N LEU A 133 18.06 6.52 -12.60
CA LEU A 133 19.17 5.85 -13.27
C LEU A 133 20.49 6.46 -12.80
N LEU A 134 21.50 5.61 -12.60
CA LEU A 134 22.85 6.11 -12.35
C LEU A 134 23.39 6.75 -13.64
N PRO A 135 24.33 7.72 -13.54
CA PRO A 135 24.88 8.41 -14.71
C PRO A 135 25.57 7.48 -15.73
N ASP A 136 25.97 6.29 -15.31
CA ASP A 136 26.57 5.23 -16.13
C ASP A 136 25.54 4.33 -16.83
N GLY A 137 24.24 4.61 -16.66
CA GLY A 137 23.15 3.84 -17.25
C GLY A 137 22.81 2.55 -16.50
N THR A 138 23.47 2.26 -15.38
CA THR A 138 23.15 1.11 -14.51
C THR A 138 22.02 1.43 -13.52
N CYS A 139 21.33 0.39 -13.04
CA CYS A 139 20.31 0.50 -11.99
C CYS A 139 20.94 0.52 -10.58
N CYS A 140 20.49 1.28 -9.58
CA CYS A 140 19.51 2.37 -9.50
C CYS A 140 19.82 3.14 -8.19
N SER A 141 19.56 4.46 -8.11
CA SER A 141 19.64 5.18 -6.83
C SER A 141 18.59 4.68 -5.82
N PRO A 142 18.77 4.90 -4.49
CA PRO A 142 17.75 4.55 -3.51
C PRO A 142 16.41 5.19 -3.85
N LYS A 143 15.34 4.39 -3.79
CA LYS A 143 13.97 4.82 -4.08
C LYS A 143 13.61 6.06 -3.26
N LYS A 144 13.26 7.13 -3.97
CA LYS A 144 12.70 8.34 -3.37
C LYS A 144 11.18 8.28 -3.41
N TRP A 145 10.55 8.77 -2.37
CA TRP A 145 9.09 8.76 -2.22
C TRP A 145 8.55 10.18 -2.25
N MET A 146 7.52 10.36 -3.04
CA MET A 146 6.58 11.45 -2.90
C MET A 146 5.39 10.95 -2.07
N THR A 147 5.15 11.59 -0.95
CA THR A 147 4.20 11.13 0.08
C THR A 147 3.17 12.22 0.34
N VAL A 148 1.90 11.84 0.31
CA VAL A 148 0.78 12.73 0.60
C VAL A 148 -0.09 12.10 1.66
N GLU A 149 -0.29 12.81 2.76
CA GLU A 149 -1.21 12.40 3.82
C GLU A 149 -2.62 12.88 3.46
N ALA A 150 -3.55 11.93 3.32
CA ALA A 150 -4.97 12.21 3.08
C ALA A 150 -5.66 12.72 4.35
N GLY A 151 -5.25 12.20 5.52
CA GLY A 151 -5.79 12.53 6.84
C GLY A 151 -5.89 11.30 7.72
N GLN A 152 -6.58 11.43 8.85
CA GLN A 152 -6.67 10.36 9.84
C GLN A 152 -7.78 9.34 9.50
N PHE A 153 -7.45 8.04 9.56
CA PHE A 153 -8.39 6.93 9.38
C PHE A 153 -8.39 6.01 10.60
N THR A 154 -9.55 5.42 10.91
CA THR A 154 -9.71 4.45 12.00
C THR A 154 -10.20 3.11 11.49
N ILE A 155 -9.43 2.05 11.71
CA ILE A 155 -9.85 0.68 11.45
C ILE A 155 -10.75 0.22 12.58
N GLU A 156 -11.98 -0.14 12.26
CA GLU A 156 -12.95 -0.63 13.23
C GLU A 156 -12.65 -2.10 13.58
N ALA A 157 -12.84 -2.48 14.83
CA ALA A 157 -12.77 -3.86 15.31
C ALA A 157 -13.94 -4.75 14.80
N LYS A 158 -14.53 -4.42 13.66
CA LYS A 158 -15.70 -5.10 13.11
C LYS A 158 -15.25 -6.41 12.44
N GLY A 159 -15.82 -7.53 12.88
CA GLY A 159 -15.46 -8.87 12.42
C GLY A 159 -14.31 -9.52 13.20
N LEU A 160 -13.77 -8.86 14.23
CA LEU A 160 -12.97 -9.52 15.26
C LEU A 160 -13.91 -10.31 16.20
N PRO A 161 -13.51 -11.51 16.67
CA PRO A 161 -14.26 -12.21 17.70
C PRO A 161 -14.45 -11.29 18.91
N ASP A 162 -15.69 -11.17 19.39
CA ASP A 162 -16.04 -10.42 20.59
C ASP A 162 -15.27 -10.98 21.81
N ASP A 163 -15.11 -10.19 22.88
CA ASP A 163 -14.51 -10.66 24.13
C ASP A 163 -15.26 -11.89 24.70
N GLY A 164 -16.57 -11.96 24.42
CA GLY A 164 -17.46 -13.10 24.65
C GLY A 164 -16.98 -14.42 24.04
N TYR A 165 -16.16 -14.38 22.99
CA TYR A 165 -15.56 -15.59 22.40
C TYR A 165 -14.51 -16.23 23.31
N TRP A 166 -13.83 -15.42 24.13
CA TRP A 166 -12.78 -15.88 25.06
C TRP A 166 -13.28 -16.03 26.49
N THR A 167 -14.32 -15.28 26.87
CA THR A 167 -14.90 -15.29 28.22
C THR A 167 -16.03 -16.31 28.38
N ASN A 168 -16.74 -16.68 27.31
CA ASN A 168 -17.70 -17.78 27.37
C ASN A 168 -16.96 -19.11 27.29
N ASN A 169 -17.18 -19.94 28.31
CA ASN A 169 -16.71 -21.31 28.42
C ASN A 169 -16.98 -22.06 27.11
N ARG A 170 -15.96 -22.16 26.25
CA ARG A 170 -16.06 -22.79 24.92
C ARG A 170 -16.64 -24.20 25.09
N PRO A 171 -17.70 -24.59 24.38
CA PRO A 171 -18.20 -25.98 24.39
C PRO A 171 -17.11 -26.99 23.99
N ASP A 172 -16.14 -26.53 23.19
CA ASP A 172 -14.97 -27.20 22.65
C ASP A 172 -13.71 -27.10 23.53
N ALA A 173 -13.74 -26.34 24.64
CA ALA A 173 -12.64 -26.33 25.62
C ALA A 173 -12.67 -27.55 26.57
N SER A 174 -13.74 -28.36 26.53
CA SER A 174 -13.79 -29.67 27.18
C SER A 174 -13.28 -30.76 26.23
N THR A 175 -12.03 -30.64 25.77
CA THR A 175 -11.29 -31.83 25.34
C THR A 175 -10.39 -32.23 26.50
N THR A 176 -10.91 -33.07 27.39
CA THR A 176 -10.09 -33.87 28.30
C THR A 176 -9.21 -34.77 27.44
N GLN A 177 -7.94 -34.39 27.27
CA GLN A 177 -6.85 -35.31 26.98
C GLN A 177 -6.05 -35.53 28.25
#